data_AF-A0A645DIA9-F1
#
_entry.id   AF-A0A645DIA9-F1
#
_cell.length_a   1.000
_cell.length_b   1.000
_cell.length_c   1.000
_cell.angle_alpha   90.00
_cell.angle_beta   90.00
_cell.angle_gamma   90.00
#
_symmetry.space_group_name_H-M   'P 1'
#
loop_
_entity.id
_entity.type
_entity.pdbx_description
1 polymer ?
#
loop_
_entity_poly.entity_id
_entity_poly.type
_entity_poly.pdbx_seq_one_letter_code
_entity_poly.pdbx_strand_id
1 'polypeptide(L)'
;MRHDAISDFVLKQAQALYGPKCAKEDIFYYIYGFLHSKDYRHRFAADLVKMLPRIPLCENVKTFKSFSAAGRELALLHTNYETAEKWTDAIVSGADTSFTIGKIRWAKNNSEDDKRTIVLAPGVRIENIPLQAYEYSINGKSAIEWLMERYQYTVNQDSQISNNPNAWGIEHNQPHYILDLLLRVIAVSMKTVQLVAKLPEVDFSNPS
;
A
#
# COMPACT_ATOMS: atom_id res chain seq x y z
N MET A 1 -8.34 -29.72 -4.63
CA MET A 1 -6.93 -29.93 -4.22
C MET A 1 -6.21 -28.62 -4.43
N ARG A 2 -5.50 -28.08 -3.43
CA ARG A 2 -4.74 -26.82 -3.53
C ARG A 2 -3.29 -27.19 -3.86
N HIS A 3 -2.71 -26.54 -4.86
CA HIS A 3 -1.31 -26.73 -5.26
C HIS A 3 -0.53 -25.43 -5.06
N ASP A 4 0.73 -25.55 -4.63
CA ASP A 4 1.63 -24.40 -4.49
C ASP A 4 2.12 -23.92 -5.85
N ALA A 5 2.12 -22.60 -6.06
CA ALA A 5 2.63 -21.98 -7.30
C ALA A 5 4.16 -21.84 -7.33
N ILE A 6 4.83 -21.90 -6.16
CA ILE A 6 6.30 -21.91 -6.11
C ILE A 6 6.80 -23.31 -6.47
N SER A 7 7.57 -23.38 -7.56
CA SER A 7 8.12 -24.63 -8.06
C SER A 7 9.15 -25.23 -7.09
N ASP A 8 9.23 -26.56 -7.07
CA ASP A 8 10.24 -27.28 -6.29
C ASP A 8 11.66 -27.00 -6.78
N PHE A 9 11.82 -26.59 -8.05
CA PHE A 9 13.10 -26.17 -8.61
C PHE A 9 13.68 -24.94 -7.89
N VAL A 10 12.88 -23.87 -7.74
CA VAL A 10 13.32 -22.66 -7.02
C VAL A 10 13.48 -22.93 -5.53
N LEU A 11 12.62 -23.79 -4.94
CA LEU A 11 12.77 -24.21 -3.55
C LEU A 11 14.12 -24.89 -3.29
N LYS A 12 14.56 -25.81 -4.16
CA LYS A 12 15.86 -26.49 -4.03
C LYS A 12 17.02 -25.50 -4.11
N GLN A 13 16.97 -24.53 -5.01
CA GLN A 13 17.99 -23.47 -5.10
C GLN A 13 18.04 -22.62 -3.83
N ALA A 14 16.87 -22.18 -3.34
CA ALA A 14 16.78 -21.42 -2.10
C ALA A 14 17.28 -22.22 -0.90
N GLN A 15 17.00 -23.51 -0.82
CA GLN A 15 17.50 -24.38 0.26
C GLN A 15 19.01 -24.61 0.19
N ALA A 16 19.59 -24.64 -1.01
CA ALA A 16 21.04 -24.71 -1.19
C ALA A 16 21.75 -23.45 -0.69
N LEU A 17 21.16 -22.27 -0.92
CA LEU A 17 21.72 -20.98 -0.49
C LEU A 17 21.44 -20.65 0.98
N TYR A 18 20.21 -20.90 1.45
CA TYR A 18 19.71 -20.40 2.73
C TYR A 18 19.49 -21.48 3.78
N GLY A 19 19.71 -22.74 3.41
CA GLY A 19 19.59 -23.91 4.27
C GLY A 19 18.27 -24.67 4.12
N PRO A 20 18.23 -25.94 4.60
CA PRO A 20 17.13 -26.88 4.33
C PRO A 20 15.79 -26.48 4.97
N LYS A 21 15.79 -25.52 5.92
CA LYS A 21 14.57 -25.02 6.57
C LYS A 21 13.84 -23.95 5.74
N CYS A 22 14.43 -23.45 4.65
CA CYS A 22 13.77 -22.49 3.77
C CYS A 22 12.52 -23.14 3.14
N ALA A 23 11.38 -22.47 3.29
CA ALA A 23 10.09 -22.91 2.76
C ALA A 23 9.66 -22.07 1.55
N LYS A 24 8.66 -22.56 0.80
CA LYS A 24 8.05 -21.83 -0.32
C LYS A 24 7.46 -20.49 0.11
N GLU A 25 6.95 -20.41 1.33
CA GLU A 25 6.42 -19.17 1.91
C GLU A 25 7.53 -18.11 2.11
N ASP A 26 8.73 -18.51 2.53
CA ASP A 26 9.85 -17.58 2.69
C ASP A 26 10.25 -16.95 1.35
N ILE A 27 10.18 -17.75 0.27
CA ILE A 27 10.44 -17.30 -1.11
C ILE A 27 9.35 -16.33 -1.57
N PHE A 28 8.08 -16.62 -1.28
CA PHE A 28 6.96 -15.73 -1.61
C PHE A 28 7.13 -14.35 -0.95
N TYR A 29 7.40 -14.32 0.36
CA TYR A 29 7.61 -13.04 1.05
C TYR A 29 8.92 -12.38 0.66
N TYR A 30 9.96 -13.14 0.36
CA TYR A 30 11.20 -12.58 -0.20
C TYR A 30 10.89 -11.81 -1.50
N ILE A 31 10.15 -12.41 -2.44
CA ILE A 31 9.74 -11.74 -3.69
C ILE A 31 8.93 -10.47 -3.38
N TYR A 32 7.96 -10.56 -2.47
CA TYR A 32 7.12 -9.43 -2.10
C TYR A 32 7.94 -8.27 -1.52
N GLY A 33 8.85 -8.54 -0.58
CA GLY A 33 9.75 -7.54 -0.01
C GLY A 33 10.74 -6.99 -1.03
N PHE A 34 11.31 -7.84 -1.88
CA PHE A 34 12.30 -7.45 -2.88
C PHE A 34 11.72 -6.52 -3.94
N LEU A 35 10.46 -6.73 -4.35
CA LEU A 35 9.74 -5.83 -5.26
C LEU A 35 9.54 -4.40 -4.69
N HIS A 36 9.71 -4.22 -3.38
CA HIS A 36 9.70 -2.90 -2.74
C HIS A 36 11.09 -2.27 -2.62
N SER A 37 12.18 -2.96 -3.01
CA SER A 37 13.52 -2.38 -3.02
C SER A 37 13.59 -1.17 -3.96
N LYS A 38 14.02 -0.02 -3.42
CA LYS A 38 14.22 1.20 -4.20
C LYS A 38 15.31 1.01 -5.26
N ASP A 39 16.39 0.31 -4.89
CA ASP A 39 17.51 0.05 -5.79
C ASP A 39 17.08 -0.81 -6.98
N TYR A 40 16.32 -1.88 -6.73
CA TYR A 40 15.79 -2.74 -7.79
C TYR A 40 14.86 -1.96 -8.73
N ARG A 41 13.88 -1.23 -8.17
CA ARG A 41 12.92 -0.46 -8.95
C ARG A 41 13.59 0.64 -9.77
N HIS A 42 14.63 1.29 -9.23
CA HIS A 42 15.37 2.33 -9.93
C HIS A 42 16.26 1.74 -11.02
N ARG A 43 17.06 0.73 -10.69
CA ARG A 43 18.01 0.09 -11.62
C ARG A 43 17.32 -0.52 -12.83
N PHE A 44 16.18 -1.18 -12.63
CA PHE A 44 15.45 -1.90 -13.68
C PHE A 44 14.19 -1.17 -14.16
N ALA A 45 14.06 0.13 -13.91
CA ALA A 45 12.85 0.90 -14.24
C ALA A 45 12.42 0.75 -15.71
N ALA A 46 13.38 0.78 -16.66
CA ALA A 46 13.10 0.65 -18.09
C ALA A 46 12.56 -0.74 -18.48
N ASP A 47 13.03 -1.79 -17.80
CA ASP A 47 12.63 -3.17 -18.07
C ASP A 47 11.28 -3.49 -17.42
N LEU A 48 11.06 -3.00 -16.20
CA LEU A 48 9.80 -3.21 -15.46
C LEU A 48 8.58 -2.62 -16.17
N VAL A 49 8.77 -1.65 -17.06
CA VAL A 49 7.72 -1.11 -17.92
C VAL A 49 7.40 -2.03 -19.11
N LYS A 50 8.37 -2.85 -19.55
CA LYS A 50 8.31 -3.61 -20.81
C LYS A 50 8.09 -5.11 -20.63
N MET A 51 8.50 -5.66 -19.49
CA MET A 51 8.50 -7.10 -19.25
C MET A 51 8.24 -7.48 -17.80
N LEU A 52 7.89 -8.76 -17.58
CA LEU A 52 7.67 -9.30 -16.24
C LEU A 52 8.95 -9.19 -15.39
N PRO A 53 8.84 -8.83 -14.09
CA PRO A 53 9.98 -8.74 -13.19
C PRO A 53 10.75 -10.06 -13.10
N ARG A 54 12.07 -9.98 -13.17
CA ARG A 54 12.98 -11.09 -12.86
C ARG A 54 13.65 -10.81 -11.54
N ILE A 55 13.43 -11.69 -10.57
CA ILE A 55 13.89 -11.49 -9.19
C ILE A 55 15.11 -12.39 -8.94
N PRO A 56 16.29 -11.80 -8.66
CA PRO A 56 17.46 -12.58 -8.29
C PRO A 56 17.29 -13.18 -6.90
N LEU A 57 17.97 -14.30 -6.62
CA LEU A 57 18.18 -14.79 -5.27
C LEU A 57 19.46 -14.15 -4.74
N CYS A 58 19.37 -13.35 -3.67
CA CYS A 58 20.55 -12.73 -3.05
C CYS A 58 21.49 -13.80 -2.47
N GLU A 59 22.78 -13.76 -2.76
CA GLU A 59 23.72 -14.74 -2.19
C GLU A 59 23.84 -14.65 -0.66
N ASN A 60 23.65 -13.45 -0.11
CA ASN A 60 23.74 -13.23 1.32
C ASN A 60 22.45 -13.68 2.04
N VAL A 61 22.58 -14.71 2.88
CA VAL A 61 21.49 -15.27 3.71
C VAL A 61 20.82 -14.21 4.59
N LYS A 62 21.59 -13.25 5.14
CA LYS A 62 21.04 -12.16 5.97
C LYS A 62 20.17 -11.25 5.13
N THR A 63 20.62 -10.89 3.93
CA THR A 63 19.84 -10.06 2.99
C THR A 63 18.55 -10.76 2.59
N PHE A 64 18.59 -12.05 2.23
CA PHE A 64 17.40 -12.85 1.95
C PHE A 64 16.40 -12.83 3.11
N LYS A 65 16.88 -13.10 4.34
CA LYS A 65 16.03 -13.11 5.53
C LYS A 65 15.42 -11.73 5.83
N SER A 66 16.18 -10.65 5.64
CA SER A 66 15.68 -9.28 5.82
C SER A 66 14.56 -8.94 4.83
N PHE A 67 14.74 -9.28 3.55
CA PHE A 67 13.68 -9.09 2.55
C PHE A 67 12.46 -9.97 2.81
N SER A 68 12.68 -11.24 3.19
CA SER A 68 11.58 -12.16 3.50
C SER A 68 10.78 -11.70 4.73
N ALA A 69 11.44 -11.24 5.79
CA ALA A 69 10.79 -10.69 6.98
C ALA A 69 9.98 -9.42 6.65
N ALA A 70 10.62 -8.44 5.98
CA ALA A 70 9.94 -7.21 5.59
C ALA A 70 8.77 -7.48 4.63
N GLY A 71 8.93 -8.40 3.68
CA GLY A 71 7.87 -8.81 2.78
C GLY A 71 6.69 -9.49 3.48
N ARG A 72 6.94 -10.26 4.53
CA ARG A 72 5.89 -10.84 5.38
C ARG A 72 5.11 -9.76 6.12
N GLU A 73 5.81 -8.79 6.70
CA GLU A 73 5.19 -7.64 7.38
C GLU A 73 4.38 -6.78 6.41
N LEU A 74 4.93 -6.46 5.24
CA LEU A 74 4.24 -5.69 4.20
C LEU A 74 3.00 -6.43 3.67
N ALA A 75 3.11 -7.73 3.40
CA ALA A 75 1.98 -8.52 2.91
C ALA A 75 0.85 -8.58 3.94
N LEU A 76 1.19 -8.80 5.23
CA LEU A 76 0.21 -8.77 6.31
C LEU A 76 -0.45 -7.40 6.43
N LEU A 77 0.33 -6.32 6.38
CA LEU A 77 -0.17 -4.95 6.44
C LEU A 77 -1.14 -4.64 5.28
N HIS A 78 -0.76 -4.99 4.06
CA HIS A 78 -1.53 -4.66 2.86
C HIS A 78 -2.77 -5.56 2.69
N THR A 79 -2.74 -6.80 3.17
CA THR A 79 -3.94 -7.67 3.16
C THR A 79 -4.96 -7.29 4.23
N ASN A 80 -4.53 -6.61 5.30
CA ASN A 80 -5.40 -6.17 6.40
C ASN A 80 -5.59 -4.64 6.43
N TYR A 81 -5.44 -3.95 5.29
CA TYR A 81 -5.48 -2.48 5.26
C TYR A 81 -6.81 -1.91 5.75
N GLU A 82 -7.93 -2.62 5.52
CA GLU A 82 -9.25 -2.19 5.98
C GLU A 82 -9.46 -2.38 7.48
N THR A 83 -8.68 -3.23 8.15
CA THR A 83 -8.79 -3.53 9.59
C THR A 83 -7.59 -3.03 10.38
N ALA A 84 -6.62 -2.39 9.71
CA ALA A 84 -5.46 -1.79 10.33
C ALA A 84 -5.83 -0.76 11.41
N GLU A 85 -4.87 -0.44 12.26
CA GLU A 85 -5.00 0.67 13.20
C GLU A 85 -5.13 1.99 12.45
N LYS A 86 -5.96 2.88 12.97
CA LYS A 86 -6.14 4.23 12.44
C LYS A 86 -4.91 5.07 12.74
N TRP A 87 -4.59 6.02 11.86
CA TRP A 87 -3.58 7.04 12.17
C TRP A 87 -4.07 7.95 13.30
N THR A 88 -3.39 7.91 14.44
CA THR A 88 -3.83 8.60 15.68
C THR A 88 -3.41 10.06 15.75
N ASP A 89 -2.38 10.45 15.01
CA ASP A 89 -1.86 11.82 15.06
C ASP A 89 -2.68 12.79 14.19
N ALA A 90 -3.64 12.27 13.41
CA ALA A 90 -4.56 13.10 12.65
C ALA A 90 -5.59 13.76 13.56
N ILE A 91 -5.96 14.99 13.24
CA ILE A 91 -7.04 15.72 13.91
C ILE A 91 -8.29 15.58 13.04
N VAL A 92 -9.32 14.94 13.58
CA VAL A 92 -10.62 14.78 12.90
C VAL A 92 -11.59 15.83 13.42
N SER A 93 -12.26 16.55 12.54
CA SER A 93 -13.24 17.59 12.89
C SER A 93 -14.54 17.38 12.13
N GLY A 94 -15.67 17.74 12.75
CA GLY A 94 -17.01 17.71 12.16
C GLY A 94 -17.62 16.32 12.00
N ALA A 95 -16.98 15.27 12.53
CA ALA A 95 -17.43 13.88 12.45
C ALA A 95 -18.31 13.45 13.65
N ASP A 96 -18.75 14.41 14.49
CA ASP A 96 -19.58 14.13 15.69
C ASP A 96 -21.06 13.88 15.37
N THR A 97 -21.49 14.24 14.15
CA THR A 97 -22.85 14.05 13.65
C THR A 97 -22.82 13.22 12.38
N SER A 98 -23.97 12.70 11.94
CA SER A 98 -24.05 11.97 10.68
C SER A 98 -23.64 12.87 9.51
N PHE A 99 -22.76 12.34 8.67
CA PHE A 99 -22.34 13.00 7.44
C PHE A 99 -22.41 12.03 6.27
N THR A 100 -22.47 12.59 5.06
CA THR A 100 -22.41 11.84 3.81
C THR A 100 -21.16 12.29 3.07
N ILE A 101 -20.35 11.33 2.63
CA ILE A 101 -19.18 11.60 1.81
C ILE A 101 -19.63 12.30 0.53
N GLY A 102 -19.08 13.51 0.34
CA GLY A 102 -19.22 14.28 -0.88
C GLY A 102 -18.05 14.00 -1.82
N LYS A 103 -17.47 15.06 -2.36
CA LYS A 103 -16.23 14.96 -3.15
C LYS A 103 -15.03 15.09 -2.23
N ILE A 104 -14.32 13.98 -2.00
CA ILE A 104 -13.09 13.97 -1.21
C ILE A 104 -12.01 14.76 -1.95
N ARG A 105 -11.41 15.73 -1.28
CA ARG A 105 -10.42 16.63 -1.87
C ARG A 105 -9.45 17.14 -0.80
N TRP A 106 -8.29 17.59 -1.24
CA TRP A 106 -7.41 18.37 -0.37
C TRP A 106 -8.06 19.70 -0.01
N ALA A 107 -7.73 20.21 1.16
CA ALA A 107 -8.01 21.61 1.46
C ALA A 107 -7.21 22.53 0.52
N LYS A 108 -7.66 23.77 0.41
CA LYS A 108 -6.95 24.80 -0.35
C LYS A 108 -6.26 25.75 0.61
N ASN A 109 -4.98 26.02 0.37
CA ASN A 109 -4.23 27.08 1.00
C ASN A 109 -3.68 27.98 -0.10
N ASN A 110 -4.09 29.26 -0.15
CA ASN A 110 -3.74 30.20 -1.23
C ASN A 110 -3.95 29.62 -2.65
N SER A 111 -5.08 28.95 -2.88
CA SER A 111 -5.46 28.27 -4.15
C SER A 111 -4.67 27.00 -4.49
N GLU A 112 -3.62 26.66 -3.74
CA GLU A 112 -2.86 25.43 -3.86
C GLU A 112 -3.46 24.31 -2.99
N ASP A 113 -3.20 23.05 -3.36
CA ASP A 113 -3.64 21.90 -2.56
C ASP A 113 -2.77 21.74 -1.31
N ASP A 114 -3.41 21.80 -0.14
CA ASP A 114 -2.78 21.46 1.13
C ASP A 114 -2.99 19.97 1.43
N LYS A 115 -1.99 19.15 1.06
CA LYS A 115 -2.02 17.70 1.28
C LYS A 115 -2.00 17.28 2.76
N ARG A 116 -1.81 18.22 3.70
CA ARG A 116 -1.91 17.95 5.15
C ARG A 116 -3.37 17.87 5.63
N THR A 117 -4.31 18.30 4.81
CA THR A 117 -5.74 18.32 5.16
C THR A 117 -6.61 17.76 4.04
N ILE A 118 -7.43 16.77 4.39
CA ILE A 118 -8.45 16.18 3.51
C ILE A 118 -9.83 16.63 3.99
N VAL A 119 -10.67 17.10 3.05
CA VAL A 119 -12.08 17.43 3.26
C VAL A 119 -12.92 16.30 2.69
N LEU A 120 -13.75 15.67 3.54
CA LEU A 120 -14.61 14.53 3.17
C LEU A 120 -16.04 14.96 2.83
N ALA A 121 -16.55 15.93 3.58
CA ALA A 121 -17.89 16.49 3.48
C ALA A 121 -17.89 17.94 3.99
N PRO A 122 -18.96 18.73 3.81
CA PRO A 122 -19.08 20.04 4.44
C PRO A 122 -18.86 19.93 5.96
N GLY A 123 -17.83 20.60 6.48
CA GLY A 123 -17.48 20.57 7.91
C GLY A 123 -16.63 19.37 8.35
N VAL A 124 -16.53 18.30 7.56
CA VAL A 124 -15.81 17.06 7.94
C VAL A 124 -14.41 17.03 7.36
N ARG A 125 -13.40 16.97 8.23
CA ARG A 125 -11.98 17.08 7.85
C ARG A 125 -11.09 16.11 8.61
N ILE A 126 -10.00 15.71 7.95
CA ILE A 126 -8.83 15.06 8.55
C ILE A 126 -7.65 16.02 8.34
N GLU A 127 -7.07 16.49 9.44
CA GLU A 127 -5.94 17.42 9.45
C GLU A 127 -4.69 16.74 10.05
N ASN A 128 -3.54 17.40 9.95
CA ASN A 128 -2.25 16.91 10.42
C ASN A 128 -1.80 15.58 9.74
N ILE A 129 -2.09 15.44 8.45
CA ILE A 129 -1.65 14.27 7.67
C ILE A 129 -0.16 14.45 7.31
N PRO A 130 0.71 13.48 7.64
CA PRO A 130 2.13 13.55 7.28
C PRO A 130 2.29 13.45 5.76
N LEU A 131 3.06 14.37 5.16
CA LEU A 131 3.31 14.37 3.71
C LEU A 131 3.99 13.09 3.22
N GLN A 132 4.79 12.45 4.08
CA GLN A 132 5.44 11.17 3.81
C GLN A 132 4.44 10.05 3.49
N ALA A 133 3.20 10.12 3.99
CA ALA A 133 2.18 9.11 3.68
C ALA A 133 1.83 9.07 2.18
N TYR A 134 2.09 10.14 1.43
CA TYR A 134 1.86 10.18 -0.01
C TYR A 134 3.00 9.50 -0.82
N GLU A 135 4.13 9.16 -0.20
CA GLU A 135 5.24 8.48 -0.88
C GLU A 135 4.91 7.01 -1.21
N TYR A 136 3.99 6.39 -0.47
CA TYR A 136 3.50 5.05 -0.82
C TYR A 136 2.58 5.13 -2.05
N SER A 137 3.18 4.91 -3.22
CA SER A 137 2.49 4.97 -4.52
C SER A 137 2.32 3.60 -5.18
N ILE A 138 1.12 3.39 -5.70
CA ILE A 138 0.69 2.23 -6.47
C ILE A 138 0.19 2.75 -7.82
N ASN A 139 0.75 2.28 -8.94
CA ASN A 139 0.34 2.70 -10.29
C ASN A 139 0.30 4.23 -10.51
N GLY A 140 1.26 4.97 -9.95
CA GLY A 140 1.44 6.41 -10.22
C GLY A 140 0.57 7.35 -9.37
N LYS A 141 -0.24 6.82 -8.45
CA LYS A 141 -0.97 7.60 -7.43
C LYS A 141 -0.63 7.08 -6.04
N SER A 142 -0.70 7.93 -5.02
CA SER A 142 -0.58 7.46 -3.63
C SER A 142 -1.77 6.57 -3.25
N ALA A 143 -1.60 5.70 -2.26
CA ALA A 143 -2.72 4.91 -1.74
C ALA A 143 -3.89 5.81 -1.24
N ILE A 144 -3.55 6.97 -0.69
CA ILE A 144 -4.54 7.98 -0.25
C ILE A 144 -5.27 8.57 -1.46
N GLU A 145 -4.56 8.94 -2.53
CA GLU A 145 -5.15 9.48 -3.77
C GLU A 145 -6.08 8.47 -4.43
N TRP A 146 -5.76 7.17 -4.40
CA TRP A 146 -6.65 6.11 -4.86
C TRP A 146 -7.98 6.11 -4.10
N LEU A 147 -7.96 6.21 -2.77
CA LEU A 147 -9.20 6.30 -1.99
C LEU A 147 -9.98 7.57 -2.33
N MET A 148 -9.30 8.71 -2.42
CA MET A 148 -9.93 10.00 -2.75
C MET A 148 -10.64 9.96 -4.11
N GLU A 149 -10.07 9.25 -5.09
CA GLU A 149 -10.66 9.08 -6.43
C GLU A 149 -11.79 8.06 -6.46
N ARG A 150 -11.63 6.91 -5.78
CA ARG A 150 -12.59 5.81 -5.82
C ARG A 150 -13.82 6.04 -4.96
N TYR A 151 -13.69 6.72 -3.83
CA TYR A 151 -14.78 7.00 -2.91
C TYR A 151 -15.43 8.35 -3.20
N GLN A 152 -15.92 8.51 -4.43
CA GLN A 152 -16.72 9.65 -4.86
C GLN A 152 -18.00 9.16 -5.54
N TYR A 153 -19.07 9.95 -5.42
CA TYR A 153 -20.26 9.70 -6.21
C TYR A 153 -19.96 9.91 -7.69
N THR A 154 -20.16 8.88 -8.51
CA THR A 154 -19.97 8.94 -9.97
C THR A 154 -21.14 8.25 -10.68
N VAL A 155 -21.54 8.77 -11.83
CA VAL A 155 -22.50 8.10 -12.72
C VAL A 155 -21.77 7.76 -14.01
N ASN A 156 -21.80 6.48 -14.40
CA ASN A 156 -21.28 6.07 -15.69
C ASN A 156 -22.21 6.59 -16.79
N GLN A 157 -21.66 7.32 -17.78
CA GLN A 157 -22.48 7.96 -18.82
C GLN A 157 -23.15 6.96 -19.77
N ASP A 158 -22.52 5.81 -20.03
CA ASP A 158 -23.04 4.82 -20.98
C ASP A 158 -24.11 3.93 -20.33
N SER A 159 -23.85 3.44 -19.12
CA SER A 159 -24.74 2.51 -18.42
C SER A 159 -25.75 3.20 -17.49
N GLN A 160 -25.56 4.49 -17.19
CA GLN A 160 -26.32 5.25 -16.19
C GLN A 160 -26.25 4.66 -14.77
N ILE A 161 -25.35 3.71 -14.52
CA ILE A 161 -25.16 3.11 -13.20
C ILE A 161 -24.46 4.12 -12.29
N SER A 162 -25.09 4.41 -11.16
CA SER A 162 -24.50 5.25 -10.11
C SER A 162 -23.63 4.42 -9.17
N ASN A 163 -22.42 4.89 -8.92
CA ASN A 163 -21.57 4.43 -7.83
C ASN A 163 -21.70 5.43 -6.67
N ASN A 164 -22.37 5.02 -5.60
CA ASN A 164 -22.50 5.81 -4.37
C ASN A 164 -21.60 5.21 -3.28
N PRO A 165 -20.51 5.88 -2.89
CA PRO A 165 -19.57 5.33 -1.90
C PRO A 165 -20.22 5.16 -0.52
N ASN A 166 -21.28 5.91 -0.23
CA ASN A 166 -21.97 5.87 1.06
C ASN A 166 -22.89 4.65 1.21
N ALA A 167 -23.30 4.00 0.12
CA ALA A 167 -24.30 2.93 0.14
C ALA A 167 -23.87 1.77 1.06
N TRP A 168 -22.62 1.32 0.94
CA TRP A 168 -22.10 0.23 1.76
C TRP A 168 -22.13 0.55 3.26
N GLY A 169 -21.69 1.76 3.63
CA GLY A 169 -21.69 2.20 5.03
C GLY A 169 -23.11 2.33 5.60
N ILE A 170 -24.08 2.74 4.79
CA ILE A 170 -25.50 2.82 5.17
C ILE A 170 -26.07 1.40 5.39
N GLU A 171 -25.86 0.49 4.44
CA GLU A 171 -26.35 -0.89 4.50
C GLU A 171 -25.82 -1.66 5.72
N HIS A 172 -24.58 -1.38 6.13
CA HIS A 172 -23.91 -2.07 7.23
C HIS A 172 -23.93 -1.29 8.55
N ASN A 173 -24.66 -0.17 8.63
CA ASN A 173 -24.70 0.72 9.79
C ASN A 173 -23.31 1.18 10.27
N GLN A 174 -22.42 1.47 9.31
CA GLN A 174 -21.06 1.98 9.48
C GLN A 174 -20.90 3.34 8.77
N PRO A 175 -21.53 4.42 9.27
CA PRO A 175 -21.51 5.73 8.61
C PRO A 175 -20.10 6.34 8.51
N HIS A 176 -19.17 5.92 9.38
CA HIS A 176 -17.79 6.41 9.40
C HIS A 176 -16.81 5.54 8.62
N TYR A 177 -17.29 4.50 7.91
CA TYR A 177 -16.41 3.52 7.25
C TYR A 177 -15.35 4.17 6.35
N ILE A 178 -15.73 5.16 5.53
CA ILE A 178 -14.79 5.81 4.59
C ILE A 178 -13.78 6.70 5.31
N LEU A 179 -14.23 7.43 6.35
CA LEU A 179 -13.36 8.22 7.23
C LEU A 179 -12.34 7.30 7.91
N ASP A 180 -12.81 6.21 8.49
CA ASP A 180 -11.97 5.21 9.16
C ASP A 180 -11.00 4.57 8.20
N LEU A 181 -11.45 4.21 6.99
CA LEU A 181 -10.62 3.64 5.95
C LEU A 181 -9.51 4.60 5.51
N LEU A 182 -9.79 5.90 5.37
CA LEU A 182 -8.77 6.91 5.08
C LEU A 182 -7.72 6.99 6.20
N LEU A 183 -8.14 7.03 7.46
CA LEU A 183 -7.21 7.04 8.61
C LEU A 183 -6.34 5.78 8.65
N ARG A 184 -6.93 4.62 8.34
CA ARG A 184 -6.20 3.34 8.24
C ARG A 184 -5.20 3.35 7.10
N VAL A 185 -5.59 3.84 5.92
CA VAL A 185 -4.69 3.91 4.76
C VAL A 185 -3.57 4.92 4.96
N ILE A 186 -3.80 6.03 5.68
CA ILE A 186 -2.71 6.93 6.11
C ILE A 186 -1.70 6.16 6.96
N ALA A 187 -2.16 5.40 7.97
CA ALA A 187 -1.29 4.60 8.83
C ALA A 187 -0.56 3.49 8.08
N VAL A 188 -1.25 2.77 7.19
CA VAL A 188 -0.66 1.76 6.31
C VAL A 188 0.43 2.39 5.46
N SER A 189 0.16 3.54 4.83
CA SER A 189 1.13 4.24 3.99
C SER A 189 2.39 4.63 4.77
N MET A 190 2.23 5.18 5.97
CA MET A 190 3.36 5.52 6.85
C MET A 190 4.16 4.29 7.26
N LYS A 191 3.49 3.21 7.70
CA LYS A 191 4.15 1.95 8.08
C LYS A 191 4.89 1.34 6.88
N THR A 192 4.30 1.37 5.69
CA THR A 192 4.93 0.89 4.45
C THR A 192 6.19 1.70 4.12
N VAL A 193 6.13 3.03 4.14
CA VAL A 193 7.31 3.89 3.90
C VAL A 193 8.43 3.57 4.89
N GLN A 194 8.10 3.39 6.18
CA GLN A 194 9.07 3.05 7.22
C GLN A 194 9.69 1.67 7.03
N LEU A 195 8.90 0.66 6.63
CA LEU A 195 9.41 -0.69 6.35
C LEU A 195 10.33 -0.70 5.13
N VAL A 196 9.91 -0.02 4.05
CA VAL A 196 10.71 0.10 2.82
C VAL A 196 12.02 0.83 3.07
N ALA A 197 12.02 1.86 3.92
CA ALA A 197 13.24 2.60 4.27
C ALA A 197 14.27 1.75 5.05
N LYS A 198 13.86 0.63 5.65
CA LYS A 198 14.73 -0.29 6.40
C LYS A 198 15.21 -1.48 5.57
N LEU A 199 14.79 -1.59 4.31
CA LEU A 199 15.23 -2.66 3.43
C LEU A 199 16.75 -2.57 3.19
N PRO A 200 17.45 -3.71 3.10
CA PRO A 200 18.86 -3.71 2.75
C PRO A 200 19.08 -3.11 1.36
N GLU A 201 20.21 -2.42 1.19
CA GLU A 201 20.70 -2.04 -0.12
C GLU A 201 21.07 -3.29 -0.94
N VAL A 202 20.82 -3.23 -2.24
CA VAL A 202 21.18 -4.31 -3.16
C VAL A 202 22.17 -3.77 -4.18
N ASP A 203 23.41 -4.26 -4.09
CA ASP A 203 24.44 -3.93 -5.06
C ASP A 203 24.29 -4.82 -6.31
N PHE A 204 24.13 -4.18 -7.47
CA PHE A 204 24.05 -4.82 -8.78
C PHE A 204 25.34 -4.63 -9.61
N SER A 205 26.41 -4.12 -9.00
CA SER A 205 27.67 -3.78 -9.69
C SER A 205 28.55 -5.01 -10.01
N ASN A 206 28.36 -6.12 -9.30
CA ASN A 206 28.99 -7.42 -9.61
C ASN A 206 27.91 -8.47 -9.88
N PRO A 207 27.56 -8.76 -11.15
CA PRO A 207 26.72 -9.90 -11.45
C PRO A 207 27.52 -11.18 -11.16
N SER A 208 27.06 -11.94 -10.17
CA SER A 208 27.40 -13.35 -9.94
C SER A 208 27.08 -14.23 -11.15
#